data_AF-A0A1Q3ZEY5-F1
#
_entry.id   AF-A0A1Q3ZEY5-F1
#
_cell.length_a   1.000
_cell.length_b   1.000
_cell.length_c   1.000
_cell.angle_alpha   90.00
_cell.angle_beta   90.00
_cell.angle_gamma   90.00
#
_symmetry.space_group_name_H-M   'P 1'
#
loop_
_entity.id
_entity.type
_entity.pdbx_description
1 polymer ?
#
loop_
_entity_poly.entity_id
_entity_poly.type
_entity_poly.pdbx_seq_one_letter_code
_entity_poly.pdbx_strand_id
1 'polypeptide(L)'
;MKNYINLRLNTMTFSLFLLFILSGAHASFAQVKLPLNGVYKVVEGSTIEEFDITDEKILAKTGGEIVEKFFVVGKEEEYYILEKVKLHVETVDLNEKRDRFLLKVKVTPLENKQNLLTIFYPNDFVQEIKIN
;
A
#
# COMPACT_ATOMS: atom_id res chain seq x y z
N MET A 1 -50.25 22.22 47.80
CA MET A 1 -50.34 21.26 46.66
C MET A 1 -48.93 20.83 46.29
N LYS A 2 -48.79 19.55 45.92
CA LYS A 2 -47.53 18.82 45.70
C LYS A 2 -46.64 19.45 44.63
N ASN A 3 -45.32 19.33 44.78
CA ASN A 3 -44.48 18.68 43.76
C ASN A 3 -43.18 18.16 44.37
N TYR A 4 -42.99 16.85 44.20
CA TYR A 4 -41.84 16.07 44.65
C TYR A 4 -40.83 15.92 43.50
N ILE A 5 -39.62 15.53 43.89
CA ILE A 5 -38.53 14.94 43.10
C ILE A 5 -37.67 15.97 42.35
N ASN A 6 -36.54 16.35 42.96
CA ASN A 6 -35.34 16.60 42.16
C ASN A 6 -34.45 15.36 42.21
N LEU A 7 -34.38 14.77 41.02
CA LEU A 7 -33.62 13.63 40.57
C LEU A 7 -32.17 13.64 41.10
N ARG A 8 -31.76 12.56 41.76
CA ARG A 8 -30.33 12.18 41.85
C ARG A 8 -29.83 11.90 40.42
N LEU A 9 -28.61 12.31 40.08
CA LEU A 9 -27.61 11.43 39.45
C LEU A 9 -26.27 12.17 39.19
N ASN A 10 -25.24 11.72 39.91
CA ASN A 10 -23.85 11.52 39.46
C ASN A 10 -23.28 12.47 38.37
N THR A 11 -22.66 13.56 38.78
CA THR A 11 -21.91 14.49 37.91
C THR A 11 -20.48 14.02 37.55
N MET A 12 -20.02 12.85 38.03
CA MET A 12 -18.64 12.38 37.78
C MET A 12 -18.47 11.41 36.59
N THR A 13 -19.54 11.00 35.89
CA THR A 13 -19.43 10.05 34.77
C THR A 13 -19.43 10.69 33.38
N PHE A 14 -19.84 11.96 33.25
CA PHE A 14 -19.93 12.61 31.94
C PHE A 14 -18.57 13.12 31.41
N SER A 15 -17.65 13.48 32.31
CA SER A 15 -16.32 14.00 31.93
C SER A 15 -15.37 12.94 31.39
N LEU A 16 -15.58 11.66 31.70
CA LEU A 16 -14.73 10.57 31.17
C LEU A 16 -15.05 10.24 29.71
N PHE A 17 -16.26 10.56 29.23
CA PHE A 17 -16.66 10.27 27.84
C PHE A 17 -16.03 11.23 26.82
N LEU A 18 -15.72 12.46 27.24
CA LEU A 18 -15.11 13.47 26.36
C LEU A 18 -13.64 13.16 26.04
N LEU A 19 -12.94 12.41 26.91
CA LEU A 19 -11.52 12.08 26.73
C LEU A 19 -11.28 11.04 25.62
N PHE A 20 -12.28 10.20 25.30
CA PHE A 20 -12.17 9.21 24.23
C PHE A 20 -12.30 9.80 22.82
N ILE A 21 -12.87 11.00 22.68
CA ILE A 21 -13.05 11.66 21.38
C ILE A 21 -11.79 12.41 20.96
N LEU A 22 -10.97 12.88 21.92
CA LEU A 22 -9.74 13.62 21.66
C LEU A 22 -8.51 12.74 21.38
N SER A 23 -8.55 11.45 21.69
CA SER A 23 -7.49 10.49 21.37
C SER A 23 -7.70 9.72 20.06
N GLY A 24 -8.85 9.91 19.39
CA GLY A 24 -9.31 9.05 18.28
C GLY A 24 -8.92 9.46 16.85
N ALA A 25 -8.16 10.54 16.66
CA ALA A 25 -7.93 11.10 15.31
C ALA A 25 -6.47 11.06 14.81
N HIS A 26 -5.61 10.25 15.41
CA HIS A 26 -4.43 9.78 14.68
C HIS A 26 -4.83 8.53 13.91
N ALA A 27 -5.57 8.73 12.81
CA ALA A 27 -5.60 7.75 11.74
C ALA A 27 -4.17 7.67 11.20
N SER A 28 -3.34 6.86 11.87
CA SER A 28 -2.08 6.42 11.32
C SER A 28 -2.48 5.65 10.07
N PHE A 29 -2.36 6.28 8.91
CA PHE A 29 -2.44 5.59 7.63
C PHE A 29 -1.44 4.44 7.72
N ALA A 30 -1.95 3.21 7.90
CA ALA A 30 -1.10 2.05 7.98
C ALA A 30 -0.42 1.94 6.62
N GLN A 31 0.87 2.26 6.58
CA GLN A 31 1.68 2.15 5.37
C GLN A 31 1.52 0.72 4.84
N VAL A 32 1.06 0.61 3.60
CA VAL A 32 0.85 -0.69 2.95
C VAL A 32 2.21 -1.33 2.75
N LYS A 33 2.47 -2.42 3.48
CA LYS A 33 3.71 -3.17 3.33
C LYS A 33 3.53 -4.25 2.28
N LEU A 34 4.42 -4.27 1.29
CA LEU A 34 4.57 -5.42 0.40
C LEU A 34 5.09 -6.61 1.21
N PRO A 35 4.71 -7.85 0.86
CA PRO A 35 5.21 -9.05 1.51
C PRO A 35 6.63 -9.40 1.03
N LEU A 36 7.25 -8.51 0.27
CA LEU A 36 8.57 -8.60 -0.33
C LEU A 36 9.33 -7.33 0.03
N ASN A 37 10.56 -7.48 0.49
CA ASN A 37 11.47 -6.36 0.76
C ASN A 37 12.90 -6.85 0.56
N GLY A 38 13.64 -6.19 -0.32
CA GLY A 38 14.96 -6.59 -0.75
C GLY A 38 15.13 -6.56 -2.27
N VAL A 39 16.25 -7.12 -2.70
CA VAL A 39 16.63 -7.19 -4.11
C VAL A 39 16.33 -8.59 -4.64
N TYR A 40 15.53 -8.66 -5.69
CA TYR A 40 15.05 -9.89 -6.30
C TYR A 40 15.48 -9.99 -7.77
N LYS A 41 15.97 -11.14 -8.19
CA LYS A 41 16.34 -11.36 -9.59
C LYS A 41 15.16 -11.91 -10.37
N VAL A 42 14.95 -11.40 -11.57
CA VAL A 42 13.96 -11.94 -12.50
C VAL A 42 14.50 -13.25 -13.07
N VAL A 43 13.69 -14.29 -12.97
CA VAL A 43 13.98 -15.63 -13.48
C VAL A 43 13.32 -15.84 -14.83
N GLU A 44 12.10 -15.31 -15.02
CA GLU A 44 11.28 -15.53 -16.22
C GLU A 44 10.22 -14.43 -16.37
N GLY A 45 9.77 -14.19 -17.60
CA GLY A 45 8.54 -13.42 -17.88
C GLY A 45 8.74 -11.92 -18.16
N SER A 46 9.98 -11.43 -18.12
CA SER A 46 10.31 -10.03 -18.43
C SER A 46 11.73 -9.87 -18.95
N THR A 47 11.99 -8.75 -19.64
CA THR A 47 13.34 -8.27 -19.99
C THR A 47 13.99 -7.47 -18.86
N ILE A 48 13.23 -7.13 -17.81
CA ILE A 48 13.77 -6.65 -16.53
C ILE A 48 14.60 -7.77 -15.91
N GLU A 49 15.76 -7.43 -15.36
CA GLU A 49 16.69 -8.39 -14.78
C GLU A 49 16.60 -8.44 -13.25
N GLU A 50 16.28 -7.30 -12.61
CA GLU A 50 16.27 -7.16 -11.16
C GLU A 50 15.16 -6.20 -10.71
N PHE A 51 14.54 -6.52 -9.57
CA PHE A 51 13.67 -5.62 -8.82
C PHE A 51 14.26 -5.32 -7.45
N ASP A 52 14.40 -4.04 -7.14
CA ASP A 52 14.72 -3.54 -5.81
C ASP A 52 13.42 -3.07 -5.15
N ILE A 53 12.92 -3.87 -4.21
CA ILE A 53 11.58 -3.73 -3.63
C ILE A 53 11.72 -3.24 -2.19
N THR A 54 11.02 -2.16 -1.88
CA THR A 54 10.87 -1.62 -0.52
C THR A 54 9.38 -1.48 -0.19
N ASP A 55 9.07 -1.15 1.07
CA ASP A 55 7.68 -0.89 1.48
C ASP A 55 7.05 0.30 0.73
N GLU A 56 7.86 1.21 0.17
CA GLU A 56 7.39 2.44 -0.49
C GLU A 56 7.44 2.38 -2.01
N LYS A 57 8.50 1.79 -2.54
CA LYS A 57 8.81 1.85 -3.98
C LYS A 57 9.44 0.57 -4.49
N ILE A 58 9.27 0.37 -5.79
CA ILE A 58 9.89 -0.70 -6.56
C ILE A 58 10.70 -0.05 -7.68
N LEU A 59 11.96 -0.45 -7.81
CA LEU A 59 12.84 -0.04 -8.90
C LEU A 59 13.14 -1.25 -9.77
N ALA A 60 12.79 -1.19 -11.05
CA ALA A 60 13.11 -2.23 -12.03
C ALA A 60 14.42 -1.87 -12.73
N LYS A 61 15.35 -2.83 -12.82
CA LYS A 61 16.68 -2.62 -13.40
C LYS A 61 16.99 -3.60 -14.52
N THR A 62 17.72 -3.12 -15.53
CA THR A 62 18.28 -3.91 -16.64
C THR A 62 19.68 -3.38 -16.92
N GLY A 63 20.68 -4.26 -17.04
CA GLY A 63 22.08 -3.86 -17.24
C GLY A 63 22.65 -3.05 -16.08
N GLY A 64 22.06 -3.14 -14.88
CA GLY A 64 22.42 -2.34 -13.70
C GLY A 64 21.81 -0.93 -13.65
N GLU A 65 21.07 -0.51 -14.68
CA GLU A 65 20.40 0.79 -14.73
C GLU A 65 18.92 0.70 -14.34
N ILE A 66 18.40 1.73 -13.68
CA ILE A 66 16.97 1.81 -13.34
C ILE A 66 16.20 2.22 -14.60
N VAL A 67 15.33 1.34 -15.08
CA VAL A 67 14.51 1.58 -16.29
C VAL A 67 13.06 1.91 -15.96
N GLU A 68 12.54 1.45 -14.82
CA GLU A 68 11.21 1.79 -14.33
C GLU A 68 11.20 2.03 -12.82
N LYS A 69 10.32 2.96 -12.38
CA LYS A 69 10.11 3.30 -10.98
C LYS A 69 8.61 3.24 -10.67
N PHE A 70 8.27 2.58 -9.58
CA PHE A 70 6.90 2.45 -9.09
C PHE A 70 6.81 2.82 -7.62
N PHE A 71 5.69 3.41 -7.20
CA PHE A 71 5.36 3.63 -5.80
C PHE A 71 4.19 2.74 -5.38
N VAL A 72 4.27 2.19 -4.17
CA VAL A 72 3.15 1.48 -3.54
C VAL A 72 2.19 2.52 -2.99
N VAL A 73 1.01 2.62 -3.58
CA VAL A 73 0.01 3.65 -3.21
C VAL A 73 -1.19 3.09 -2.48
N GLY A 74 -1.38 1.76 -2.50
CA GLY A 74 -2.52 1.14 -1.84
C GLY A 74 -2.52 -0.38 -1.92
N LYS A 75 -3.55 -0.96 -1.30
CA LYS A 75 -3.87 -2.38 -1.38
C LYS A 75 -5.38 -2.54 -1.48
N GLU A 76 -5.82 -3.34 -2.43
CA GLU A 76 -7.22 -3.73 -2.63
C GLU A 76 -7.29 -5.24 -2.54
N GLU A 77 -7.94 -5.76 -1.49
CA GLU A 77 -8.02 -7.21 -1.22
C GLU A 77 -6.64 -7.88 -1.22
N GLU A 78 -6.34 -8.70 -2.22
CA GLU A 78 -5.07 -9.41 -2.42
C GLU A 78 -4.08 -8.69 -3.35
N TYR A 79 -4.49 -7.57 -3.95
CA TYR A 79 -3.72 -6.82 -4.94
C TYR A 79 -3.04 -5.60 -4.32
N TYR A 80 -1.77 -5.39 -4.65
CA TYR A 80 -1.05 -4.16 -4.38
C TYR A 80 -1.26 -3.19 -5.54
N ILE A 81 -1.53 -1.94 -5.22
CA ILE A 81 -1.73 -0.88 -6.21
C ILE A 81 -0.43 -0.11 -6.33
N LEU A 82 0.16 -0.13 -7.53
CA LEU A 82 1.41 0.53 -7.83
C LEU A 82 1.17 1.70 -8.79
N GLU A 83 1.78 2.85 -8.53
CA GLU A 83 1.81 3.97 -9.47
C GLU A 83 3.14 3.98 -10.23
N LYS A 84 3.09 3.84 -11.55
CA LYS A 84 4.27 4.01 -12.41
C LYS A 84 4.55 5.50 -12.58
N VAL A 85 5.78 5.91 -12.28
CA VAL A 85 6.21 7.32 -12.37
C VAL A 85 7.46 7.48 -13.24
N LYS A 86 7.77 8.73 -13.59
CA LYS A 86 9.05 9.06 -14.24
C LYS A 86 10.21 8.83 -13.27
N LEU A 87 11.40 8.51 -13.80
CA LEU A 87 12.56 8.14 -12.97
C LEU A 87 13.05 9.23 -12.00
N HIS A 88 12.82 10.51 -12.30
CA HIS A 88 13.22 11.63 -11.43
C HIS A 88 12.19 11.96 -10.33
N VAL A 89 11.05 11.26 -10.28
CA VAL A 89 10.03 11.48 -9.26
C VAL A 89 10.46 10.77 -7.98
N GLU A 90 10.55 11.51 -6.88
CA GLU A 90 11.02 10.99 -5.59
C GLU A 90 9.91 10.63 -4.61
N THR A 91 8.72 11.20 -4.76
CA THR A 91 7.54 10.88 -3.95
C THR A 91 6.27 11.01 -4.77
N VAL A 92 5.23 10.30 -4.34
CA VAL A 92 3.87 10.46 -4.87
C VAL A 92 2.96 11.03 -3.78
N ASP A 93 2.10 11.94 -4.20
CA ASP A 93 0.98 12.37 -3.37
C ASP A 93 0.05 11.17 -3.16
N LEU A 94 -0.51 10.97 -1.97
CA LEU A 94 -1.45 9.87 -1.73
C LEU A 94 -2.92 10.28 -2.01
N ASN A 95 -3.18 11.56 -2.29
CA ASN A 95 -4.52 12.04 -2.65
C ASN A 95 -4.90 11.63 -4.07
N GLU A 96 -6.11 11.10 -4.27
CA GLU A 96 -6.57 10.61 -5.57
C GLU A 96 -6.43 11.66 -6.69
N LYS A 97 -5.66 11.34 -7.73
CA LYS A 97 -5.47 12.18 -8.94
C LYS A 97 -5.93 11.39 -10.16
N ARG A 98 -6.59 12.06 -11.11
CA ARG A 98 -7.24 11.42 -12.27
C ARG A 98 -6.26 10.85 -13.32
N ASP A 99 -5.01 11.32 -13.35
CA ASP A 99 -4.06 10.99 -14.43
C ASP A 99 -2.94 10.01 -14.00
N ARG A 100 -3.19 9.18 -12.98
CA ARG A 100 -2.21 8.21 -12.49
C ARG A 100 -2.18 6.97 -13.38
N PHE A 101 -0.98 6.51 -13.72
CA PHE A 101 -0.80 5.20 -14.32
C PHE A 101 -0.69 4.15 -13.21
N LEU A 102 -1.83 3.55 -12.86
CA LEU A 102 -1.93 2.56 -11.79
C LEU A 102 -1.87 1.13 -12.34
N LEU A 103 -1.12 0.27 -11.68
CA LEU A 103 -1.03 -1.17 -11.93
C LEU A 103 -1.55 -1.92 -10.71
N LYS A 104 -2.25 -3.03 -10.94
CA LYS A 104 -2.55 -3.98 -9.86
C LYS A 104 -1.54 -5.12 -9.91
N VAL A 105 -0.96 -5.47 -8.78
CA VAL A 105 0.03 -6.55 -8.68
C VAL A 105 -0.39 -7.53 -7.60
N LYS A 106 -0.53 -8.79 -7.98
CA LYS A 106 -0.68 -9.91 -7.04
C LYS A 106 0.67 -10.58 -6.84
N VAL A 107 1.03 -10.83 -5.59
CA VAL A 107 2.25 -11.56 -5.22
C VAL A 107 1.85 -12.95 -4.74
N THR A 108 2.26 -13.98 -5.47
CA THR A 108 1.96 -15.39 -5.13
C THR A 108 3.26 -16.11 -4.79
N PRO A 109 3.45 -16.55 -3.53
CA PRO A 109 4.60 -17.37 -3.15
C PRO A 109 4.61 -18.69 -3.93
N LEU A 110 5.78 -19.07 -4.44
CA LEU A 110 6.02 -20.34 -5.12
C LEU A 110 6.99 -21.21 -4.30
N GLU A 111 7.21 -22.44 -4.76
CA GLU A 111 8.25 -23.31 -4.22
C GLU A 111 9.66 -22.71 -4.43
N ASN A 112 10.66 -23.23 -3.70
CA ASN A 112 12.07 -22.83 -3.83
C ASN A 112 12.36 -21.35 -3.58
N LYS A 113 11.59 -20.71 -2.69
CA LYS A 113 11.70 -19.28 -2.33
C LYS A 113 11.45 -18.32 -3.49
N GLN A 114 10.84 -18.78 -4.58
CA GLN A 114 10.43 -17.91 -5.68
C GLN A 114 9.10 -17.24 -5.38
N ASN A 115 8.84 -16.13 -6.05
CA ASN A 115 7.52 -15.48 -6.06
C ASN A 115 7.09 -15.22 -7.50
N LEU A 116 5.79 -15.37 -7.76
CA LEU A 116 5.15 -14.94 -8.99
C LEU A 116 4.52 -13.56 -8.77
N LEU A 117 4.93 -12.60 -9.58
CA LEU A 117 4.27 -11.31 -9.71
C LEU A 117 3.30 -11.38 -10.89
N THR A 118 2.00 -11.30 -10.62
CA THR A 118 0.97 -11.15 -11.67
C THR A 118 0.58 -9.68 -11.73
N ILE A 119 0.96 -9.01 -12.82
CA ILE A 119 0.77 -7.58 -13.06
C ILE A 119 -0.38 -7.37 -14.03
N PHE A 120 -1.37 -6.60 -13.62
CA PHE A 120 -2.54 -6.22 -14.43
C PHE A 120 -2.39 -4.76 -14.86
N TYR A 121 -2.30 -4.55 -16.16
CA TYR A 121 -2.22 -3.23 -16.76
C TYR A 121 -3.62 -2.66 -17.04
N PRO A 122 -3.79 -1.32 -17.07
CA PRO A 122 -5.08 -0.68 -17.35
C PRO A 122 -5.71 -1.03 -18.70
N ASN A 123 -4.93 -1.60 -19.63
CA ASN A 123 -5.37 -1.99 -20.97
C ASN A 123 -5.72 -3.49 -21.06
N ASP A 124 -6.09 -4.12 -19.94
CA ASP A 124 -6.41 -5.55 -19.80
C ASP A 124 -5.25 -6.51 -20.15
N PHE A 125 -4.04 -5.99 -20.37
CA PHE A 125 -2.85 -6.82 -20.52
C PHE A 125 -2.42 -7.37 -19.16
N VAL A 126 -2.09 -8.66 -19.12
CA VAL A 126 -1.58 -9.33 -17.91
C VAL A 126 -0.16 -9.82 -18.19
N GLN A 127 0.75 -9.49 -17.28
CA GLN A 127 2.13 -9.98 -17.31
C GLN A 127 2.41 -10.81 -16.06
N GLU A 128 3.06 -11.95 -16.26
CA GLU A 128 3.50 -12.84 -15.19
C GLU A 128 5.02 -12.85 -15.14
N ILE A 129 5.59 -12.52 -13.99
CA ILE A 129 7.04 -12.43 -13.78
C ILE A 129 7.43 -13.29 -12.59
N LYS A 130 8.38 -14.21 -12.77
CA LYS A 130 8.95 -15.00 -11.67
C LYS A 130 10.20 -14.32 -11.14
N ILE A 131 10.28 -14.19 -9.83
CA ILE A 131 11.41 -13.58 -9.13
C ILE A 131 11.95 -14.49 -8.01
N ASN A 132 13.24 -14.36 -7.71
CA ASN A 132 14.00 -15.06 -6.66
C ASN A 132 14.64 -14.05 -5.72
#